data_AF-A0A382QA61-F1
#
_entry.id   AF-A0A382QA61-F1
#
_cell.length_a   1.000
_cell.length_b   1.000
_cell.length_c   1.000
_cell.angle_alpha   90.00
_cell.angle_beta   90.00
_cell.angle_gamma   90.00
#
_symmetry.space_group_name_H-M   'P 1'
#
loop_
_entity.id
_entity.type
_entity.pdbx_description
1 polymer ?
#
loop_
_entity_poly.entity_id
_entity_poly.type
_entity_poly.pdbx_seq_one_letter_code
_entity_poly.pdbx_strand_id
1 'polypeptide(L)'
;MKDQGLQKLSAEIIEQRLDELLDAVLSSRRTTVEPAMALAKFNRRQQEFILSWLSVITKTNSELGYQFIRHVPQALIEMERATVEKWIIHAMDVYDRFGLYPASEAFAEVEGFTRDTAREAVSVTLDETARILDHYVRGLSGRTLRIEAGNDSFTDTETVWLPSQIHRYTNKQNNFTL
;
A
#
# COMPACT_ATOMS: atom_id res chain seq x y z
N MET A 1 -18.40 25.04 -1.58
CA MET A 1 -17.00 25.51 -1.56
C MET A 1 -16.46 25.40 -2.97
N LYS A 2 -16.06 26.52 -3.56
CA LYS A 2 -15.75 26.65 -4.99
C LYS A 2 -14.47 25.86 -5.32
N ASP A 3 -14.62 24.87 -6.21
CA ASP A 3 -13.52 24.23 -6.92
C ASP A 3 -12.92 25.27 -7.87
N GLN A 4 -12.02 26.12 -7.36
CA GLN A 4 -11.22 26.99 -8.22
C GLN A 4 -10.30 26.08 -9.03
N GLY A 5 -10.57 26.03 -10.33
CA GLY A 5 -9.89 25.25 -11.34
C GLY A 5 -8.38 25.43 -11.30
N LEU A 6 -7.73 24.56 -10.55
CA LEU A 6 -6.29 24.37 -10.55
C LEU A 6 -5.97 23.71 -11.91
N GLN A 7 -5.58 24.53 -12.89
CA GLN A 7 -5.21 24.06 -14.23
C GLN A 7 -4.14 22.97 -14.10
N LYS A 8 -4.33 21.86 -14.81
CA LYS A 8 -3.34 20.77 -14.88
C LYS A 8 -2.00 21.33 -15.37
N LEU A 9 -0.90 20.88 -14.79
CA LEU A 9 0.42 21.20 -15.33
C LEU A 9 0.61 20.49 -16.67
N SER A 10 1.30 21.16 -17.59
CA SER A 10 1.82 20.55 -18.80
C SER A 10 2.95 19.56 -18.45
N ALA A 11 3.22 18.64 -19.38
CA ALA A 11 4.36 17.73 -19.25
C ALA A 11 5.68 18.51 -19.09
N GLU A 12 5.86 19.60 -19.84
CA GLU A 12 7.06 20.46 -19.77
C GLU A 12 7.31 21.03 -18.36
N ILE A 13 6.25 21.55 -17.70
CA ILE A 13 6.40 22.09 -16.34
C ILE A 13 6.67 20.98 -15.33
N ILE A 14 6.06 19.81 -15.51
CA ILE A 14 6.32 18.66 -14.64
C ILE A 14 7.76 18.19 -14.83
N GLU A 15 8.21 18.01 -16.07
CA GLU A 15 9.57 17.60 -16.43
C GLU A 15 10.60 18.52 -15.79
N GLN A 16 10.45 19.84 -15.94
CA GLN A 16 11.35 20.80 -15.31
C GLN A 16 11.44 20.60 -13.79
N ARG A 17 10.31 20.39 -13.10
CA ARG A 17 10.31 20.15 -11.65
C ARG A 17 10.92 18.81 -11.28
N LEU A 18 10.68 17.77 -12.08
CA LEU A 18 11.29 16.46 -11.86
C LEU A 18 12.81 16.55 -12.03
N ASP A 19 13.27 17.27 -13.06
CA ASP A 19 14.69 17.50 -13.33
C ASP A 19 15.37 18.25 -12.18
N GLU A 20 14.76 19.34 -11.69
CA GLU A 20 15.28 20.08 -10.54
C GLU A 20 15.40 19.22 -9.28
N LEU A 21 14.44 18.32 -9.03
CA LEU A 21 14.43 17.44 -7.85
C LEU A 21 15.35 16.21 -7.99
N LEU A 22 15.63 15.77 -9.21
CA LEU A 22 16.35 14.53 -9.51
C LEU A 22 17.71 14.75 -10.17
N ASP A 23 18.16 15.98 -10.36
CA ASP A 23 19.40 16.36 -11.05
C ASP A 23 20.59 15.45 -10.70
N ALA A 24 20.76 15.14 -9.41
CA ALA A 24 21.85 14.30 -8.90
C ALA A 24 21.90 12.86 -9.46
N VAL A 25 20.81 12.34 -10.03
CA VAL A 25 20.70 10.96 -10.55
C VAL A 25 20.35 10.88 -12.03
N LEU A 26 20.13 12.02 -12.68
CA LEU A 26 19.87 12.08 -14.11
C LEU A 26 21.13 11.86 -14.92
N SER A 27 20.94 11.32 -16.12
CA SER A 27 22.01 11.06 -17.08
C SER A 27 21.41 10.98 -18.48
N SER A 28 22.26 10.84 -19.50
CA SER A 28 21.79 10.66 -20.89
C SER A 28 20.85 9.46 -21.08
N ARG A 29 20.83 8.49 -20.15
CA ARG A 29 19.95 7.31 -20.19
C ARG A 29 18.82 7.36 -19.14
N ARG A 30 18.84 8.35 -18.24
CA ARG A 30 17.88 8.51 -17.15
C ARG A 30 17.31 9.91 -17.24
N THR A 31 16.14 10.02 -17.87
CA THR A 31 15.43 11.27 -18.07
C THR A 31 14.09 11.26 -17.33
N THR A 32 13.47 12.42 -17.19
CA THR A 32 12.16 12.57 -16.54
C THR A 32 11.02 12.78 -17.55
N VAL A 33 11.33 12.83 -18.84
CA VAL A 33 10.38 13.02 -19.97
C VAL A 33 9.20 12.07 -19.88
N GLU A 34 9.45 10.76 -19.85
CA GLU A 34 8.40 9.72 -19.82
C GLU A 34 7.52 9.82 -18.57
N PRO A 35 8.09 9.85 -17.35
CA PRO A 35 7.34 10.13 -16.11
C PRO A 35 6.52 11.43 -16.16
N ALA A 36 7.08 12.51 -16.68
CA ALA A 36 6.41 13.80 -16.78
C ALA A 36 5.21 13.76 -17.73
N MET A 37 5.36 13.14 -18.90
CA MET A 37 4.27 12.92 -19.86
C MET A 37 3.17 12.05 -19.27
N ALA A 38 3.52 11.02 -18.49
CA ALA A 38 2.54 10.18 -17.81
C ALA A 38 1.79 10.98 -16.72
N LEU A 39 2.51 11.73 -15.89
CA LEU A 39 1.95 12.56 -14.81
C LEU A 39 1.06 13.70 -15.33
N ALA A 40 1.35 14.25 -16.51
CA ALA A 40 0.56 15.30 -17.15
C ALA A 40 -0.90 14.88 -17.42
N LYS A 41 -1.18 13.57 -17.54
CA LYS A 41 -2.53 13.05 -17.81
C LYS A 41 -3.46 13.16 -16.59
N PHE A 42 -2.89 13.12 -15.38
CA PHE A 42 -3.64 13.14 -14.13
C PHE A 42 -4.18 14.54 -13.78
N ASN A 43 -5.04 14.62 -12.75
CA ASN A 43 -5.55 15.92 -12.32
C ASN A 43 -4.51 16.68 -11.48
N ARG A 44 -4.71 17.99 -11.37
CA ARG A 44 -3.76 18.89 -10.71
C ARG A 44 -3.50 18.54 -9.24
N ARG A 45 -4.48 17.98 -8.54
CA ARG A 45 -4.32 17.54 -7.14
C ARG A 45 -3.41 16.31 -7.04
N GLN A 46 -3.56 15.36 -7.96
CA GLN A 46 -2.68 14.18 -8.05
C GLN A 46 -1.25 14.61 -8.40
N GLN A 47 -1.09 15.51 -9.38
CA GLN A 47 0.23 16.03 -9.78
C GLN A 47 0.97 16.68 -8.60
N GLU A 48 0.32 17.61 -7.88
CA GLU A 48 0.93 18.26 -6.71
C GLU A 48 1.20 17.28 -5.57
N PHE A 49 0.31 16.31 -5.34
CA PHE A 49 0.53 15.26 -4.35
C PHE A 49 1.79 14.43 -4.65
N ILE A 50 2.03 14.06 -5.91
CA ILE A 50 3.23 13.32 -6.30
C ILE A 50 4.48 14.19 -6.21
N LEU A 51 4.41 15.44 -6.67
CA LEU A 51 5.55 16.36 -6.59
C LEU A 51 5.93 16.67 -5.13
N SER A 52 4.96 16.77 -4.22
CA SER A 52 5.25 16.97 -2.79
C SER A 52 5.93 15.75 -2.18
N TRP A 53 5.45 14.54 -2.49
CA TRP A 53 6.10 13.30 -2.04
C TRP A 53 7.50 13.13 -2.63
N LEU A 54 7.69 13.44 -3.91
CA LEU A 54 9.00 13.40 -4.54
C LEU A 54 9.99 14.33 -3.82
N SER A 55 9.56 15.55 -3.46
CA SER A 55 10.39 16.49 -2.69
C SER A 55 10.77 15.96 -1.30
N VAL A 56 9.91 15.13 -0.68
CA VAL A 56 10.24 14.47 0.59
C VAL A 56 11.26 13.35 0.37
N ILE A 57 11.01 12.45 -0.59
CA ILE A 57 11.85 11.28 -0.85
C ILE A 57 13.26 11.70 -1.29
N THR A 58 13.37 12.70 -2.17
CA THR A 58 14.66 13.18 -2.71
C THR A 58 15.56 13.84 -1.66
N LYS A 59 14.99 14.37 -0.57
CA LYS A 59 15.79 14.85 0.58
C LYS A 59 16.49 13.71 1.32
N THR A 60 15.93 12.51 1.26
CA THR A 60 16.52 11.31 1.85
C THR A 60 17.46 10.63 0.87
N ASN A 61 17.00 10.39 -0.36
CA ASN A 61 17.79 9.72 -1.39
C ASN A 61 17.22 10.01 -2.80
N SER A 62 18.03 10.62 -3.66
CA SER A 62 17.62 10.97 -5.03
C SER A 62 17.36 9.74 -5.92
N GLU A 63 18.09 8.63 -5.73
CA GLU A 63 17.86 7.39 -6.51
C GLU A 63 16.51 6.77 -6.14
N LEU A 64 16.18 6.77 -4.85
CA LEU A 64 14.86 6.33 -4.38
C LEU A 64 13.74 7.19 -4.98
N GLY A 65 13.96 8.50 -5.06
CA GLY A 65 13.04 9.42 -5.75
C GLY A 65 12.87 9.10 -7.24
N TYR A 66 13.96 8.71 -7.92
CA TYR A 66 13.91 8.29 -9.31
C TYR A 66 13.15 6.96 -9.51
N GLN A 67 13.28 6.01 -8.58
CA GLN A 67 12.47 4.78 -8.65
C GLN A 67 10.99 5.08 -8.41
N PHE A 68 10.67 5.93 -7.43
CA PHE A 68 9.29 6.36 -7.15
C PHE A 68 8.59 6.94 -8.39
N ILE A 69 9.20 7.90 -9.09
CA ILE A 69 8.56 8.56 -10.24
C ILE A 69 8.33 7.63 -11.44
N ARG A 70 9.08 6.52 -11.53
CA ARG A 70 8.90 5.53 -12.60
C ARG A 70 7.64 4.69 -12.37
N HIS A 71 7.31 4.40 -11.12
CA HIS A 71 6.19 3.52 -10.76
C HIS A 71 4.91 4.26 -10.37
N VAL A 72 5.01 5.53 -9.98
CA VAL A 72 3.86 6.31 -9.52
C VAL A 72 2.72 6.47 -10.54
N PRO A 73 2.93 6.56 -11.88
CA PRO A 73 1.81 6.63 -12.80
C PRO A 73 0.96 5.35 -12.77
N GLN A 74 1.60 4.19 -12.62
CA GLN A 74 0.90 2.90 -12.47
C GLN A 74 0.15 2.86 -11.13
N ALA A 75 0.79 3.26 -10.04
CA ALA A 75 0.14 3.34 -8.73
C ALA A 75 -1.10 4.25 -8.75
N LEU A 76 -1.06 5.40 -9.43
CA LEU A 76 -2.21 6.30 -9.57
C LEU A 76 -3.35 5.73 -10.43
N ILE A 77 -3.08 4.74 -11.29
CA ILE A 77 -4.11 4.04 -12.09
C ILE A 77 -4.79 2.95 -11.25
N GLU A 78 -4.02 2.23 -10.45
CA GLU A 78 -4.50 1.04 -9.71
C GLU A 78 -5.03 1.36 -8.31
N MET A 79 -4.55 2.43 -7.68
CA MET A 79 -4.80 2.72 -6.28
C MET A 79 -5.52 4.06 -6.09
N GLU A 80 -6.41 4.11 -5.10
CA GLU A 80 -6.91 5.38 -4.60
C GLU A 80 -5.82 6.15 -3.85
N ARG A 81 -6.01 7.47 -3.69
CA ARG A 81 -5.00 8.36 -3.07
C ARG A 81 -4.49 7.87 -1.72
N ALA A 82 -5.39 7.40 -0.84
CA ALA A 82 -5.00 6.92 0.48
C ALA A 82 -4.12 5.65 0.40
N THR A 83 -4.36 4.80 -0.58
CA THR A 83 -3.56 3.58 -0.80
C THR A 83 -2.20 3.92 -1.43
N VAL A 84 -2.14 4.88 -2.36
CA VAL A 84 -0.86 5.41 -2.88
C VAL A 84 -0.02 5.99 -1.75
N GLU A 85 -0.62 6.72 -0.81
CA GLU A 85 0.08 7.26 0.35
C GLU A 85 0.67 6.16 1.24
N LYS A 86 -0.12 5.12 1.55
CA LYS A 86 0.36 3.95 2.30
C LYS A 86 1.50 3.23 1.59
N TRP A 87 1.42 3.08 0.26
CA TRP A 87 2.46 2.47 -0.56
C TRP A 87 3.77 3.26 -0.49
N ILE A 88 3.70 4.60 -0.55
CA ILE A 88 4.88 5.47 -0.41
C ILE A 88 5.50 5.32 0.99
N ILE A 89 4.67 5.39 2.04
CA ILE A 89 5.13 5.24 3.42
C ILE A 89 5.78 3.86 3.63
N HIS A 90 5.17 2.81 3.09
CA HIS A 90 5.71 1.45 3.17
C HIS A 90 7.10 1.35 2.52
N ALA A 91 7.28 1.87 1.30
CA ALA A 91 8.58 1.86 0.64
C ALA A 91 9.64 2.67 1.42
N MET A 92 9.25 3.79 2.03
CA MET A 92 10.12 4.57 2.91
C MET A 92 10.51 3.80 4.19
N ASP A 93 9.57 3.11 4.83
CA ASP A 93 9.86 2.26 5.99
C ASP A 93 10.81 1.11 5.62
N VAL A 94 10.64 0.53 4.43
CA VAL A 94 11.54 -0.50 3.89
C VAL A 94 12.93 0.09 3.64
N TYR A 95 13.02 1.32 3.12
CA TYR A 95 14.30 2.01 2.93
C TYR A 95 15.03 2.21 4.26
N ASP A 96 14.33 2.72 5.27
CA ASP A 96 14.92 3.01 6.57
C ASP A 96 15.45 1.74 7.28
N ARG A 97 14.81 0.58 7.03
CA ARG A 97 15.17 -0.69 7.67
C ARG A 97 16.16 -1.53 6.87
N PHE A 98 16.02 -1.54 5.55
CA PHE A 98 16.68 -2.52 4.67
C PHE A 98 17.45 -1.87 3.51
N GLY A 99 17.37 -0.54 3.36
CA GLY A 99 18.13 0.23 2.38
C GLY A 99 17.49 0.33 1.00
N LEU A 100 18.25 0.87 0.05
CA LEU A 100 17.80 1.30 -1.27
C LEU A 100 17.19 0.18 -2.12
N TYR A 101 17.86 -0.98 -2.21
CA TYR A 101 17.43 -2.04 -3.13
C TYR A 101 16.06 -2.61 -2.74
N PRO A 102 15.82 -3.05 -1.48
CA PRO A 102 14.49 -3.51 -1.07
C PRO A 102 13.40 -2.45 -1.22
N ALA A 103 13.72 -1.17 -0.97
CA ALA A 103 12.76 -0.08 -1.14
C ALA A 103 12.41 0.17 -2.62
N SER A 104 13.37 0.00 -3.51
CA SER A 104 13.15 0.09 -4.96
C SER A 104 12.23 -1.02 -5.44
N GLU A 105 12.42 -2.25 -4.94
CA GLU A 105 11.52 -3.38 -5.22
C GLU A 105 10.11 -3.13 -4.66
N ALA A 106 10.00 -2.54 -3.46
CA ALA A 106 8.70 -2.15 -2.89
C ALA A 106 7.95 -1.12 -3.74
N PHE A 107 8.67 -0.19 -4.41
CA PHE A 107 8.06 0.68 -5.41
C PHE A 107 7.69 -0.06 -6.71
N ALA A 108 8.46 -1.06 -7.13
CA ALA A 108 8.12 -1.82 -8.33
C ALA A 108 6.87 -2.71 -8.14
N GLU A 109 6.62 -3.20 -6.92
CA GLU A 109 5.56 -4.15 -6.58
C GLU A 109 4.18 -3.50 -6.37
N VAL A 110 3.73 -2.69 -7.34
CA VAL A 110 2.46 -1.96 -7.28
C VAL A 110 1.26 -2.91 -7.22
N GLU A 111 1.22 -3.92 -8.10
CA GLU A 111 0.10 -4.86 -8.17
C GLU A 111 -0.02 -5.72 -6.90
N GLY A 112 1.11 -6.21 -6.37
CA GLY A 112 1.16 -6.94 -5.11
C GLY A 112 0.65 -6.10 -3.95
N PHE A 113 1.12 -4.85 -3.83
CA PHE A 113 0.67 -3.95 -2.77
C PHE A 113 -0.84 -3.65 -2.84
N THR A 114 -1.37 -3.42 -4.05
CA THR A 114 -2.83 -3.23 -4.25
C THR A 114 -3.61 -4.45 -3.79
N ARG A 115 -3.17 -5.65 -4.20
CA ARG A 115 -3.81 -6.92 -3.85
C ARG A 115 -3.81 -7.16 -2.35
N ASP A 116 -2.68 -6.93 -1.69
CA ASP A 116 -2.53 -7.17 -0.26
C ASP A 116 -3.30 -6.14 0.56
N THR A 117 -3.30 -4.86 0.16
CA THR A 117 -4.13 -3.83 0.79
C THR A 117 -5.63 -4.15 0.65
N ALA A 118 -6.07 -4.60 -0.53
CA ALA A 118 -7.46 -5.00 -0.75
C ALA A 118 -7.85 -6.22 0.08
N ARG A 119 -6.94 -7.20 0.24
CA ARG A 119 -7.15 -8.36 1.11
C ARG A 119 -7.23 -7.94 2.57
N GLU A 120 -6.33 -7.09 3.04
CA GLU A 120 -6.30 -6.60 4.42
C GLU A 120 -7.62 -5.88 4.77
N ALA A 121 -8.16 -5.07 3.85
CA ALA A 121 -9.41 -4.34 4.06
C ALA A 121 -10.63 -5.23 4.34
N VAL A 122 -10.64 -6.46 3.80
CA VAL A 122 -11.74 -7.43 4.02
C VAL A 122 -11.40 -8.50 5.05
N SER A 123 -10.17 -8.51 5.55
CA SER A 123 -9.68 -9.54 6.44
C SER A 123 -10.22 -9.39 7.86
N VAL A 124 -10.40 -10.54 8.51
CA VAL A 124 -10.73 -10.66 9.92
C VAL A 124 -9.68 -11.53 10.59
N THR A 125 -9.12 -11.02 11.66
CA THR A 125 -8.13 -11.72 12.47
C THR A 125 -8.82 -12.57 13.53
N LEU A 126 -8.14 -13.63 13.97
CA LEU A 126 -8.63 -14.46 15.06
C LEU A 126 -8.80 -13.62 16.34
N ASP A 127 -7.90 -12.68 16.62
CA ASP A 127 -7.98 -11.82 17.81
C ASP A 127 -9.26 -10.96 17.84
N GLU A 128 -9.67 -10.41 16.68
CA GLU A 128 -10.94 -9.65 16.54
C GLU A 128 -12.18 -10.51 16.88
N THR A 129 -12.13 -11.82 16.69
CA THR A 129 -13.27 -12.75 16.87
C THR A 129 -13.14 -13.67 18.08
N ALA A 130 -11.95 -13.77 18.68
CA ALA A 130 -11.61 -14.76 19.70
C ALA A 130 -12.59 -14.73 20.87
N ARG A 131 -12.92 -13.53 21.37
CA ARG A 131 -13.85 -13.38 22.51
C ARG A 131 -15.25 -13.91 22.21
N ILE A 132 -15.74 -13.73 20.99
CA ILE A 132 -17.06 -14.20 20.57
C ILE A 132 -17.01 -15.73 20.44
N LEU A 133 -15.99 -16.25 19.75
CA LEU A 133 -15.79 -17.68 19.56
C LEU A 133 -15.66 -18.41 20.91
N ASP A 134 -14.95 -17.84 21.88
CA ASP A 134 -14.79 -18.40 23.23
C ASP A 134 -16.15 -18.65 23.91
N HIS A 135 -17.10 -17.74 23.75
CA HIS A 135 -18.45 -17.90 24.31
C HIS A 135 -19.22 -19.04 23.61
N TYR A 136 -19.15 -19.12 22.28
CA TYR A 136 -19.82 -20.19 21.52
C TYR A 136 -19.24 -21.56 21.83
N VAL A 137 -17.92 -21.69 21.86
CA VAL A 137 -17.23 -22.96 22.07
C VAL A 137 -17.48 -23.52 23.47
N ARG A 138 -17.52 -22.65 24.50
CA ARG A 138 -17.91 -23.04 25.87
C ARG A 138 -19.36 -23.53 25.93
N GLY A 139 -20.27 -22.86 25.22
CA GLY A 139 -21.68 -23.26 25.15
C GLY A 139 -21.90 -24.60 24.43
N LEU A 140 -21.17 -24.87 23.35
CA LEU A 140 -21.30 -26.09 22.55
C LEU A 140 -20.67 -27.32 23.20
N SER A 141 -19.47 -27.17 23.77
CA SER A 141 -18.72 -28.30 24.33
C SER A 141 -19.11 -28.64 25.77
N GLY A 142 -19.80 -27.73 26.47
CA GLY A 142 -20.09 -27.87 27.90
C GLY A 142 -18.85 -27.81 28.81
N ARG A 143 -17.66 -27.58 28.23
CA ARG A 143 -16.37 -27.47 28.91
C ARG A 143 -15.56 -26.30 28.35
N THR A 144 -14.45 -25.98 28.97
CA THR A 144 -13.52 -25.00 28.40
C THR A 144 -12.66 -25.68 27.35
N LEU A 145 -12.74 -25.22 26.10
CA LEU A 145 -11.77 -25.52 25.05
C LEU A 145 -10.96 -24.25 24.78
N ARG A 146 -9.68 -24.42 24.43
CA ARG A 146 -8.81 -23.31 24.03
C ARG A 146 -8.99 -23.01 22.55
N ILE A 147 -8.83 -21.75 22.17
CA ILE A 147 -8.75 -21.33 20.78
C ILE A 147 -7.36 -20.78 20.55
N GLU A 148 -6.65 -21.35 19.58
CA GLU A 148 -5.29 -20.94 19.24
C GLU A 148 -5.15 -20.70 17.74
N ALA A 149 -4.24 -19.79 17.38
CA ALA A 149 -3.89 -19.58 15.99
C ALA A 149 -3.06 -20.77 15.47
N GLY A 150 -3.43 -21.29 14.30
CA GLY A 150 -2.73 -22.34 13.59
C GLY A 150 -2.80 -22.14 12.07
N ASN A 151 -2.05 -22.93 11.32
CA ASN A 151 -2.07 -22.83 9.84
C ASN A 151 -3.33 -23.43 9.23
N ASP A 152 -3.94 -24.41 9.92
CA ASP A 152 -5.12 -25.13 9.46
C ASP A 152 -6.19 -25.18 10.56
N SER A 153 -7.44 -25.37 10.14
CA SER A 153 -8.56 -25.59 11.05
C SER A 153 -8.61 -27.05 11.51
N PHE A 154 -8.30 -27.33 12.78
CA PHE A 154 -8.44 -28.67 13.36
C PHE A 154 -8.61 -28.62 14.88
N THR A 155 -8.86 -29.77 15.52
CA THR A 155 -8.93 -29.89 16.98
C THR A 155 -8.33 -31.21 17.45
N ASP A 156 -7.72 -31.19 18.63
CA ASP A 156 -7.20 -32.37 19.35
C ASP A 156 -8.13 -32.75 20.51
N THR A 157 -9.35 -32.24 20.50
CA THR A 157 -10.38 -32.31 21.55
C THR A 157 -10.19 -31.36 22.73
N GLU A 158 -9.05 -30.73 22.95
CA GLU A 158 -8.82 -29.74 24.02
C GLU A 158 -8.65 -28.32 23.48
N THR A 159 -8.05 -28.21 22.31
CA THR A 159 -7.76 -26.96 21.60
C THR A 159 -8.38 -27.00 20.21
N VAL A 160 -8.93 -25.86 19.80
CA VAL A 160 -9.39 -25.61 18.44
C VAL A 160 -8.36 -24.68 17.81
N TRP A 161 -7.64 -25.18 16.81
CA TRP A 161 -6.74 -24.37 16.00
C TRP A 161 -7.51 -23.76 14.85
N LEU A 162 -7.36 -22.45 14.68
CA LEU A 162 -7.98 -21.68 13.62
C LEU A 162 -6.92 -20.83 12.90
N PRO A 163 -7.09 -20.55 11.59
CA PRO A 163 -6.26 -19.59 10.89
C PRO A 163 -6.17 -18.26 11.66
N SER A 164 -4.97 -17.68 11.71
CA SER A 164 -4.75 -16.37 12.36
C SER A 164 -5.54 -15.23 11.70
N GLN A 165 -5.91 -15.40 10.43
CA GLN A 165 -6.70 -14.45 9.65
C GLN A 165 -7.46 -15.16 8.52
N ILE A 166 -8.65 -14.64 8.19
CA ILE A 166 -9.46 -15.10 7.07
C ILE A 166 -9.92 -13.92 6.20
N HIS A 167 -10.12 -14.17 4.91
CA HIS A 167 -10.59 -13.19 3.91
C HIS A 167 -11.38 -13.86 2.77
N ARG A 168 -12.28 -14.79 3.11
CA ARG A 168 -13.01 -15.61 2.12
C ARG A 168 -14.02 -14.82 1.29
N TYR A 169 -14.62 -13.79 1.88
CA TYR A 169 -15.62 -12.93 1.25
C TYR A 169 -15.06 -11.55 0.93
N THR A 170 -15.70 -10.87 -0.01
CA THR A 170 -15.39 -9.48 -0.40
C THR A 170 -15.88 -8.45 0.61
N ASN A 171 -16.60 -8.88 1.65
CA ASN A 171 -17.15 -8.02 2.70
C ASN A 171 -16.59 -8.46 4.05
N LYS A 172 -15.95 -7.53 4.78
CA LYS A 172 -15.37 -7.79 6.10
C LYS A 172 -16.39 -8.33 7.11
N GLN A 173 -17.62 -7.83 7.08
CA GLN A 173 -18.70 -8.30 7.96
C GLN A 173 -19.05 -9.77 7.69
N ASN A 174 -19.09 -10.18 6.41
CA ASN A 174 -19.36 -11.58 6.07
C ASN A 174 -18.21 -12.49 6.50
N ASN A 175 -16.96 -12.01 6.43
CA ASN A 175 -15.82 -12.74 6.99
C ASN A 175 -15.90 -12.84 8.51
N PHE A 176 -16.41 -11.81 9.19
CA PHE A 176 -16.56 -11.80 10.64
C PHE A 176 -17.61 -12.79 11.14
N THR A 177 -18.63 -13.07 10.34
CA THR A 177 -19.74 -13.98 10.69
C THR A 177 -19.64 -15.38 10.06
N LEU A 178 -18.51 -15.73 9.43
CA LEU A 178 -18.27 -17.04 8.85
C LEU A 178 -18.33 -18.14 9.93
#